data_AF-A0A914AKZ9-F1
#
_entry.id   AF-A0A914AKZ9-F1
#
_cell.length_a   1.000
_cell.length_b   1.000
_cell.length_c   1.000
_cell.angle_alpha   90.00
_cell.angle_beta   90.00
_cell.angle_gamma   90.00
#
_symmetry.space_group_name_H-M   'P 1'
#
loop_
_entity.id
_entity.type
_entity.pdbx_description
1 polymer ?
#
loop_
_entity_poly.entity_id
_entity_poly.type
_entity_poly.pdbx_seq_one_letter_code
_entity_poly.pdbx_strand_id
1 'polypeptide(L)'
;MGLPGVVATALGLVLVVTQIRTSQSFQEKSDCASDGRYMCRNGSCIPYSLKCNGAADCFGQSDELYCDKYIIEYNPFFDVRLNDSSVMQQSTVDTPETCARLCREWTPDPNDQCVAFDISVYNSYYLCKRARKGYELVPNEEEGYVHFAPDHNFPTEDNDCESDGRYTCRRGACVPHSSKCNGAHDCYGRSDELYCGEFADSCYKYLLAP
;
A
#
# COMPACT_ATOMS: atom_id res chain seq x y z
N MET A 1 65.90 -18.58 25.60
CA MET A 1 66.83 -17.44 25.77
C MET A 1 66.57 -16.51 24.61
N GLY A 2 66.19 -15.27 24.91
CA GLY A 2 65.32 -14.44 24.07
C GLY A 2 65.90 -14.02 22.73
N LEU A 3 64.99 -13.65 21.82
CA LEU A 3 65.31 -12.75 20.72
C LEU A 3 64.25 -11.63 20.65
N PRO A 4 64.67 -10.41 20.28
CA PRO A 4 63.92 -9.18 20.50
C PRO A 4 63.11 -8.77 19.26
N GLY A 5 62.37 -7.66 19.43
CA GLY A 5 61.25 -7.23 18.60
C GLY A 5 61.55 -6.66 17.20
N VAL A 6 60.49 -6.79 16.40
CA VAL A 6 59.87 -5.88 15.40
C VAL A 6 60.74 -5.17 14.36
N VAL A 7 60.48 -5.49 13.09
CA VAL A 7 60.15 -4.47 12.08
C VAL A 7 59.13 -5.05 11.10
N ALA A 8 58.01 -4.35 10.94
CA ALA A 8 56.90 -4.71 10.08
C ALA A 8 57.25 -4.55 8.59
N THR A 9 56.76 -5.44 7.74
CA THR A 9 56.03 -5.08 6.51
C THR A 9 55.50 -6.32 5.80
N ALA A 10 54.29 -6.11 5.24
CA ALA A 10 53.74 -6.75 4.05
C ALA A 10 53.16 -8.18 4.13
N LEU A 11 51.87 -8.21 3.76
CA LEU A 11 51.18 -9.24 2.96
C LEU A 11 50.64 -10.49 3.65
N GLY A 12 49.32 -10.51 3.81
CA GLY A 12 48.49 -11.63 3.34
C GLY A 12 48.12 -12.73 4.34
N LEU A 13 46.80 -12.96 4.43
CA LEU A 13 46.09 -14.17 4.88
C LEU A 13 46.06 -14.48 6.38
N VAL A 14 44.95 -14.08 7.03
CA VAL A 14 44.41 -14.78 8.20
C VAL A 14 43.17 -15.54 7.76
N LEU A 15 43.31 -16.84 7.49
CA LEU A 15 42.22 -17.80 7.34
C LEU A 15 42.05 -18.55 8.66
N VAL A 16 41.21 -18.06 9.59
CA VAL A 16 40.54 -18.93 10.58
C VAL A 16 39.28 -18.26 11.12
N VAL A 17 38.10 -18.64 10.63
CA VAL A 17 37.02 -19.16 11.50
C VAL A 17 36.10 -20.04 10.67
N THR A 18 36.24 -21.35 10.85
CA THR A 18 35.20 -22.33 10.56
C THR A 18 34.07 -22.20 11.59
N GLN A 19 32.87 -22.61 11.18
CA GLN A 19 31.60 -22.59 11.92
C GLN A 19 30.93 -21.19 11.87
N ILE A 20 29.63 -20.97 11.62
CA ILE A 20 28.43 -21.72 12.00
C ILE A 20 27.30 -21.34 11.00
N ARG A 21 26.38 -22.27 10.76
CA ARG A 21 25.10 -22.07 10.04
C ARG A 21 24.41 -20.76 10.47
N THR A 22 24.06 -19.91 9.51
CA THR A 22 23.03 -18.89 9.73
C THR A 22 22.06 -18.91 8.58
N SER A 23 20.99 -19.68 8.78
CA SER A 23 19.67 -19.31 8.32
C SER A 23 19.44 -17.85 8.68
N GLN A 24 19.19 -16.99 7.71
CA GLN A 24 18.32 -15.83 7.90
C GLN A 24 17.92 -15.27 6.54
N SER A 25 16.61 -15.17 6.41
CA SER A 25 15.80 -14.84 5.25
C SER A 25 16.24 -13.54 4.58
N PHE A 26 16.27 -13.58 3.24
CA PHE A 26 16.03 -12.41 2.42
C PHE A 26 14.74 -11.73 2.90
N GLN A 27 14.82 -10.50 3.38
CA GLN A 27 13.62 -9.69 3.57
C GLN A 27 13.39 -8.93 2.27
N GLU A 28 12.70 -9.59 1.35
CA GLU A 28 12.11 -8.97 0.16
C GLU A 28 10.96 -8.05 0.59
N LYS A 29 10.99 -6.82 0.05
CA LYS A 29 9.86 -5.99 -0.38
C LYS A 29 8.49 -6.51 0.09
N SER A 30 7.97 -5.99 1.20
CA SER A 30 6.63 -6.33 1.63
C SER A 30 5.68 -5.14 1.60
N ASP A 31 4.75 -5.21 0.65
CA ASP A 31 3.50 -4.47 0.72
C ASP A 31 2.77 -4.92 2.00
N CYS A 32 2.10 -4.01 2.71
CA CYS A 32 1.41 -4.40 3.95
C CYS A 32 0.43 -5.54 3.68
N ALA A 33 -0.19 -5.56 2.49
CA ALA A 33 -1.08 -6.61 2.03
C ALA A 33 -0.41 -7.99 1.87
N SER A 34 0.84 -8.07 1.39
CA SER A 34 1.53 -9.36 1.20
C SER A 34 1.92 -10.02 2.52
N ASP A 35 2.09 -9.21 3.58
CA ASP A 35 2.34 -9.68 4.95
C ASP A 35 1.07 -9.92 5.76
N GLY A 36 -0.12 -9.66 5.21
CA GLY A 36 -1.36 -9.64 5.98
C GLY A 36 -1.31 -8.63 7.12
N ARG A 37 -0.89 -7.39 6.81
CA ARG A 37 -0.84 -6.23 7.72
C ARG A 37 -1.71 -5.09 7.19
N TYR A 38 -2.30 -4.33 8.11
CA TYR A 38 -3.07 -3.14 7.77
C TYR A 38 -2.14 -1.97 7.45
N MET A 39 -2.45 -1.21 6.40
CA MET A 39 -1.72 -0.01 6.01
C MET A 39 -2.41 1.25 6.55
N CYS A 40 -1.70 1.98 7.41
CA CYS A 40 -2.08 3.31 7.88
C CYS A 40 -2.14 4.34 6.74
N ARG A 41 -2.82 5.46 6.97
CA ARG A 41 -2.96 6.54 5.98
C ARG A 41 -1.61 7.16 5.55
N ASN A 42 -0.65 7.25 6.46
CA ASN A 42 0.72 7.70 6.19
C ASN A 42 1.58 6.64 5.49
N GLY A 43 1.03 5.45 5.23
CA GLY A 43 1.75 4.32 4.68
C GLY A 43 2.58 3.54 5.70
N SER A 44 2.46 3.70 7.02
CA SER A 44 3.05 2.69 7.93
C SER A 44 2.21 1.40 7.92
N CYS A 45 2.81 0.24 8.19
CA CYS A 45 2.08 -1.01 8.35
C CYS A 45 1.95 -1.37 9.83
N ILE A 46 0.77 -1.79 10.26
CA ILE A 46 0.50 -2.35 11.59
C ILE A 46 -0.17 -3.73 11.44
N PRO A 47 -0.08 -4.63 12.42
CA PRO A 47 -0.87 -5.87 12.41
C PRO A 47 -2.37 -5.60 12.28
N TYR A 48 -3.12 -6.41 11.51
CA TYR A 48 -4.60 -6.25 11.45
C TYR A 48 -5.28 -6.37 12.81
N SER A 49 -4.68 -7.07 13.78
CA SER A 49 -5.20 -7.14 15.14
C SER A 49 -5.20 -5.78 15.87
N LEU A 50 -4.46 -4.80 15.35
CA LEU A 50 -4.44 -3.43 15.85
C LEU A 50 -5.42 -2.52 15.09
N LYS A 51 -6.01 -2.98 13.98
CA LYS A 51 -7.07 -2.23 13.30
C LYS A 51 -8.32 -2.25 14.17
N CYS A 52 -8.86 -1.08 14.51
CA CYS A 52 -10.11 -0.94 15.27
C CYS A 52 -10.04 -1.58 16.66
N ASN A 53 -8.90 -1.48 17.33
CA ASN A 53 -8.67 -2.04 18.66
C ASN A 53 -8.99 -1.05 19.79
N GLY A 54 -9.40 0.18 19.47
CA GLY A 54 -9.66 1.27 20.40
C GLY A 54 -8.43 2.11 20.77
N ALA A 55 -7.26 1.85 20.18
CA ALA A 55 -6.00 2.53 20.44
C ALA A 55 -5.45 3.17 19.16
N ALA A 56 -4.68 4.24 19.32
CA ALA A 56 -4.05 4.93 18.20
C ALA A 56 -2.69 4.30 17.89
N ASP A 57 -2.66 3.31 17.03
CA ASP A 57 -1.43 2.66 16.56
C ASP A 57 -0.92 3.29 15.24
N CYS A 58 -1.80 3.84 14.41
CA CYS A 58 -1.40 4.65 13.26
C CYS A 58 -1.18 6.12 13.64
N PHE A 59 -0.24 6.78 12.93
CA PHE A 59 -0.14 8.24 12.99
C PHE A 59 -1.45 8.88 12.48
N GLY A 60 -2.06 9.71 13.31
CA GLY A 60 -3.36 10.31 13.00
C GLY A 60 -4.55 9.36 13.19
N GLN A 61 -4.35 8.22 13.88
CA GLN A 61 -5.43 7.33 14.35
C GLN A 61 -6.29 6.75 13.21
N SER A 62 -5.71 6.60 12.01
CA SER A 62 -6.41 6.09 10.82
C SER A 62 -6.88 4.63 10.95
N ASP A 63 -6.22 3.87 11.81
CA ASP A 63 -6.61 2.54 12.26
C ASP A 63 -7.93 2.53 13.04
N GLU A 64 -8.35 3.61 13.67
CA GLU A 64 -9.62 3.67 14.40
C GLU A 64 -10.76 4.32 13.59
N LEU A 65 -10.55 4.53 12.30
CA LEU A 65 -11.57 4.98 11.36
C LEU A 65 -12.23 3.79 10.65
N TYR A 66 -13.52 3.91 10.32
CA TYR A 66 -14.28 2.91 9.55
C TYR A 66 -14.27 1.51 10.21
N CYS A 67 -14.63 1.47 11.49
CA CYS A 67 -14.59 0.25 12.32
C CYS A 67 -15.91 -0.53 12.39
N ASP A 68 -16.91 -0.13 11.62
CA ASP A 68 -18.15 -0.87 11.53
C ASP A 68 -17.97 -2.16 10.71
N LYS A 69 -18.72 -3.19 11.08
CA LYS A 69 -18.68 -4.54 10.48
C LYS A 69 -18.83 -4.51 8.96
N TYR A 70 -19.58 -3.57 8.39
CA TYR A 70 -19.82 -3.53 6.95
C TYR A 70 -18.70 -2.86 6.18
N ILE A 71 -17.96 -1.92 6.79
CA ILE A 71 -16.96 -1.10 6.09
C ILE A 71 -15.53 -1.56 6.36
N ILE A 72 -15.28 -2.27 7.47
CA ILE A 72 -13.94 -2.77 7.86
C ILE A 72 -13.33 -3.76 6.85
N GLU A 73 -14.15 -4.38 6.00
CA GLU A 73 -13.71 -5.27 4.91
C GLU A 73 -13.16 -4.50 3.69
N TYR A 74 -13.26 -3.16 3.69
CA TYR A 74 -12.80 -2.30 2.60
C TYR A 74 -11.66 -1.40 3.06
N ASN A 75 -10.71 -1.17 2.16
CA ASN A 75 -9.67 -0.17 2.36
C ASN A 75 -10.06 1.17 1.74
N PRO A 76 -9.79 2.28 2.45
CA PRO A 76 -10.00 3.61 1.92
C PRO A 76 -8.81 4.08 1.04
N PHE A 77 -9.14 4.58 -0.14
CA PHE A 77 -8.25 5.23 -1.09
C PHE A 77 -8.74 6.68 -1.29
N PHE A 78 -7.87 7.66 -1.10
CA PHE A 78 -8.23 9.08 -1.06
C PHE A 78 -7.86 9.83 -2.35
N ASP A 79 -7.08 9.18 -3.20
CA ASP A 79 -6.40 9.69 -4.38
C ASP A 79 -7.04 9.21 -5.69
N VAL A 80 -8.05 8.33 -5.58
CA VAL A 80 -8.79 7.79 -6.71
C VAL A 80 -10.28 7.87 -6.47
N ARG A 81 -11.01 7.84 -7.58
CA ARG A 81 -12.46 7.70 -7.60
C ARG A 81 -12.88 6.83 -8.76
N LEU A 82 -14.07 6.25 -8.68
CA LEU A 82 -14.72 5.60 -9.80
C LEU A 82 -14.87 6.58 -10.97
N ASN A 83 -14.57 6.08 -12.16
CA ASN A 83 -15.01 6.68 -13.39
C ASN A 83 -16.56 6.73 -13.36
N ASP A 84 -17.15 7.88 -13.63
CA ASP A 84 -18.61 8.05 -13.59
C ASP A 84 -19.34 7.10 -14.55
N SER A 85 -18.67 6.63 -15.61
CA SER A 85 -19.19 5.62 -16.55
C SER A 85 -19.22 4.19 -15.97
N SER A 86 -18.43 3.93 -14.92
CA SER A 86 -18.38 2.65 -14.21
C SER A 86 -19.34 2.58 -13.03
N VAL A 87 -20.03 3.68 -12.70
CA VAL A 87 -20.99 3.75 -11.59
C VAL A 87 -22.25 2.98 -11.97
N MET A 88 -22.52 1.88 -11.27
CA MET A 88 -23.71 1.07 -11.51
C MET A 88 -24.96 1.70 -10.89
N GLN A 89 -24.81 2.32 -9.72
CA GLN A 89 -25.90 2.92 -8.96
C GLN A 89 -25.37 3.96 -8.01
N GLN A 90 -26.07 5.08 -7.89
CA GLN A 90 -25.81 6.10 -6.87
C GLN A 90 -26.99 6.26 -5.91
N SER A 91 -26.71 6.63 -4.67
CA SER A 91 -27.72 6.84 -3.61
C SER A 91 -27.19 7.83 -2.57
N THR A 92 -28.09 8.60 -1.94
CA THR A 92 -27.74 9.44 -0.78
C THR A 92 -27.91 8.63 0.50
N VAL A 93 -26.90 8.64 1.37
CA VAL A 93 -26.90 7.89 2.64
C VAL A 93 -26.46 8.78 3.79
N ASP A 94 -26.90 8.44 5.00
CA ASP A 94 -26.58 9.22 6.21
C ASP A 94 -25.17 8.91 6.74
N THR A 95 -24.61 7.73 6.44
CA THR A 95 -23.28 7.33 6.91
C THR A 95 -22.51 6.51 5.86
N PRO A 96 -21.16 6.54 5.90
CA PRO A 96 -20.29 5.69 5.07
C PRO A 96 -20.63 4.20 5.14
N GLU A 97 -20.92 3.72 6.34
CA GLU A 97 -21.21 2.32 6.64
C GLU A 97 -22.49 1.86 5.95
N THR A 98 -23.46 2.77 5.81
CA THR A 98 -24.69 2.51 5.07
C THR A 98 -24.38 2.25 3.59
N CYS A 99 -23.42 2.97 3.00
CA CYS A 99 -22.97 2.69 1.63
C CYS A 99 -22.31 1.32 1.51
N ALA A 100 -21.42 0.98 2.44
CA ALA A 100 -20.75 -0.32 2.48
C ALA A 100 -21.77 -1.47 2.61
N ARG A 101 -22.76 -1.31 3.50
CA ARG A 101 -23.86 -2.27 3.66
C ARG A 101 -24.67 -2.42 2.38
N LEU A 102 -25.01 -1.32 1.70
CA LEU A 102 -25.71 -1.35 0.41
C LEU A 102 -24.88 -2.01 -0.70
N CYS A 103 -23.56 -1.92 -0.65
CA CYS A 103 -22.67 -2.64 -1.57
C CYS A 103 -22.70 -4.15 -1.28
N ARG A 104 -22.71 -4.54 0.00
CA ARG A 104 -22.72 -5.95 0.42
C ARG A 104 -24.06 -6.66 0.22
N GLU A 105 -25.16 -6.00 0.56
CA GLU A 105 -26.49 -6.64 0.72
C GLU A 105 -27.37 -6.57 -0.53
N TRP A 106 -27.11 -5.65 -1.46
CA TRP A 106 -28.03 -5.37 -2.55
C TRP A 106 -27.39 -5.64 -3.91
N THR A 107 -27.75 -6.78 -4.49
CA THR A 107 -27.48 -7.12 -5.89
C THR A 107 -28.78 -7.62 -6.51
N PRO A 108 -29.48 -6.83 -7.35
CA PRO A 108 -30.70 -7.25 -8.04
C PRO A 108 -30.49 -8.49 -8.91
N ASP A 109 -29.25 -8.68 -9.39
CA ASP A 109 -28.79 -9.80 -10.19
C ASP A 109 -27.56 -10.42 -9.50
N PRO A 110 -27.47 -11.75 -9.36
CA PRO A 110 -26.28 -12.44 -8.83
C PRO A 110 -24.99 -12.17 -9.62
N ASN A 111 -25.06 -11.65 -10.85
CA ASN A 111 -23.91 -11.24 -11.65
C ASN A 111 -23.55 -9.75 -11.52
N ASP A 112 -24.40 -8.93 -10.89
CA ASP A 112 -24.23 -7.48 -10.76
C ASP A 112 -23.85 -7.13 -9.31
N GLN A 113 -22.83 -7.83 -8.81
CA GLN A 113 -22.34 -7.66 -7.45
C GLN A 113 -21.53 -6.37 -7.32
N CYS A 114 -21.91 -5.53 -6.37
CA CYS A 114 -21.08 -4.40 -5.99
C CYS A 114 -19.81 -4.90 -5.32
N VAL A 115 -18.67 -4.45 -5.83
CA VAL A 115 -17.34 -4.85 -5.36
C VAL A 115 -16.55 -3.68 -4.80
N ALA A 116 -16.94 -2.46 -5.15
CA ALA A 116 -16.31 -1.23 -4.71
C ALA A 116 -17.32 -0.09 -4.71
N PHE A 117 -17.04 0.94 -3.94
CA PHE A 117 -17.89 2.11 -3.88
C PHE A 117 -17.11 3.35 -3.51
N ASP A 118 -17.67 4.49 -3.85
CA ASP A 118 -17.16 5.78 -3.47
C ASP A 118 -18.12 6.49 -2.55
N ILE A 119 -17.54 7.28 -1.66
CA ILE A 119 -18.26 8.19 -0.80
C ILE A 119 -17.71 9.60 -1.00
N SER A 120 -18.61 10.55 -1.25
CA SER A 120 -18.29 11.97 -1.16
C SER A 120 -19.23 12.70 -0.22
N VAL A 121 -18.69 13.68 0.52
CA VAL A 121 -19.46 14.50 1.46
C VAL A 121 -20.29 15.53 0.71
N TYR A 122 -21.60 15.58 0.96
CA TYR A 122 -22.50 16.55 0.36
C TYR A 122 -23.40 17.17 1.44
N ASN A 123 -22.99 18.32 1.97
CA ASN A 123 -23.62 18.98 3.11
C ASN A 123 -23.67 18.08 4.37
N SER A 124 -24.85 17.58 4.73
CA SER A 124 -25.10 16.73 5.91
C SER A 124 -25.31 15.25 5.58
N TYR A 125 -25.10 14.85 4.32
CA TYR A 125 -25.24 13.46 3.85
C TYR A 125 -24.04 13.07 2.98
N TYR A 126 -23.98 11.78 2.63
CA TYR A 126 -22.95 11.21 1.77
C TYR A 126 -23.55 10.75 0.45
N LEU A 127 -22.91 11.09 -0.66
CA LEU A 127 -23.21 10.51 -1.96
C LEU A 127 -22.45 9.19 -2.09
N CYS A 128 -23.19 8.09 -2.15
CA CYS A 128 -22.68 6.73 -2.32
C CYS A 128 -22.77 6.33 -3.79
N LYS A 129 -21.64 6.16 -4.48
CA LYS A 129 -21.58 5.62 -5.85
C LYS A 129 -21.02 4.21 -5.81
N ARG A 130 -21.78 3.22 -6.25
CA ARG A 130 -21.38 1.81 -6.23
C ARG A 130 -20.90 1.37 -7.60
N ALA A 131 -20.01 0.37 -7.64
CA ALA A 131 -19.48 -0.19 -8.87
C ALA A 131 -19.38 -1.73 -8.85
N ARG A 132 -19.57 -2.31 -10.04
CA ARG A 132 -19.46 -3.75 -10.33
C ARG A 132 -18.05 -4.13 -10.76
N LYS A 133 -17.74 -5.43 -10.84
CA LYS A 133 -16.43 -5.93 -11.31
C LYS A 133 -16.06 -5.35 -12.69
N GLY A 134 -14.79 -4.98 -12.86
CA GLY A 134 -14.28 -4.35 -14.09
C GLY A 134 -14.50 -2.83 -14.15
N TYR A 135 -14.73 -2.20 -13.00
CA TYR A 135 -14.79 -0.73 -12.91
C TYR A 135 -13.44 -0.10 -13.19
N GLU A 136 -13.48 1.12 -13.73
CA GLU A 136 -12.29 1.95 -13.93
C GLU A 136 -12.17 3.01 -12.84
N LEU A 137 -10.93 3.33 -12.49
CA LEU A 137 -10.59 4.40 -11.57
C LEU A 137 -9.97 5.56 -12.33
N VAL A 138 -10.28 6.77 -11.90
CA VAL A 138 -9.65 8.01 -12.36
C VAL A 138 -9.02 8.72 -11.16
N PRO A 139 -8.02 9.60 -11.39
CA PRO A 139 -7.46 10.42 -10.32
C PRO A 139 -8.55 11.20 -9.60
N ASN A 140 -8.45 11.25 -8.28
CA ASN A 140 -9.34 12.07 -7.48
C ASN A 140 -8.79 13.51 -7.43
N GLU A 141 -9.51 14.43 -8.07
CA GLU A 141 -9.23 15.87 -8.03
C GLU A 141 -10.19 16.62 -7.08
N GLU A 142 -11.13 15.90 -6.44
CA GLU A 142 -12.18 16.47 -5.59
C GLU A 142 -11.89 16.21 -4.10
N GLU A 143 -11.94 17.27 -3.30
CA GLU A 143 -11.79 17.18 -1.85
C GLU A 143 -13.01 16.48 -1.21
N GLY A 144 -12.77 15.63 -0.21
CA GLY A 144 -13.84 14.93 0.53
C GLY A 144 -14.36 13.66 -0.16
N TYR A 145 -13.66 13.18 -1.18
CA TYR A 145 -13.94 11.92 -1.86
C TYR A 145 -13.08 10.77 -1.29
N VAL A 146 -13.69 9.60 -1.10
CA VAL A 146 -12.99 8.38 -0.65
C VAL A 146 -13.52 7.17 -1.40
N HIS A 147 -12.63 6.48 -2.08
CA HIS A 147 -12.90 5.20 -2.73
C HIS A 147 -12.67 4.04 -1.75
N PHE A 148 -13.53 3.04 -1.76
CA PHE A 148 -13.48 1.86 -0.91
C PHE A 148 -13.48 0.59 -1.76
N ALA A 149 -12.45 -0.24 -1.60
CA ALA A 149 -12.32 -1.52 -2.27
C ALA A 149 -11.60 -2.56 -1.36
N PRO A 150 -11.87 -3.87 -1.54
CA PRO A 150 -11.14 -4.93 -0.83
C PRO A 150 -9.64 -4.93 -1.17
N ASP A 151 -8.80 -5.46 -0.28
CA ASP A 151 -7.34 -5.66 -0.47
C ASP A 151 -6.97 -6.48 -1.73
N HIS A 152 -7.93 -7.19 -2.31
CA HIS A 152 -7.70 -8.15 -3.39
C HIS A 152 -8.48 -7.88 -4.67
N ASN A 153 -9.04 -6.67 -4.82
CA ASN A 153 -9.77 -6.33 -6.04
C ASN A 153 -9.15 -5.16 -6.81
N PHE A 154 -7.81 -5.10 -6.83
CA PHE A 154 -7.15 -4.61 -8.03
C PHE A 154 -7.14 -5.78 -9.04
N PRO A 155 -7.70 -5.61 -10.24
CA PRO A 155 -7.66 -6.65 -11.24
C PRO A 155 -6.19 -6.86 -11.59
N THR A 156 -5.70 -8.05 -11.27
CA THR A 156 -4.74 -8.82 -12.06
C THR A 156 -4.52 -10.13 -11.35
N GLU A 157 -5.14 -11.16 -11.89
CA GLU A 157 -4.46 -12.45 -11.96
C GLU A 157 -3.09 -12.15 -12.60
N ASP A 158 -2.01 -12.48 -11.88
CA ASP A 158 -0.61 -12.39 -12.32
C ASP A 158 -0.03 -10.98 -12.60
N ASN A 159 -0.07 -10.06 -11.63
CA ASN A 159 0.72 -8.80 -11.69
C ASN A 159 2.19 -9.00 -11.29
N ASP A 160 2.91 -9.84 -12.01
CA ASP A 160 4.35 -9.70 -12.08
C ASP A 160 4.68 -8.50 -13.00
N CYS A 161 4.47 -7.26 -12.50
CA CYS A 161 4.82 -6.05 -13.27
C CYS A 161 6.31 -6.05 -13.66
N GLU A 162 7.15 -6.77 -12.92
CA GLU A 162 8.59 -6.92 -13.19
C GLU A 162 8.82 -7.76 -14.47
N SER A 163 7.97 -8.74 -14.78
CA SER A 163 8.04 -9.50 -16.04
C SER A 163 7.75 -8.64 -17.28
N ASP A 164 6.96 -7.58 -17.13
CA ASP A 164 6.62 -6.58 -18.16
C ASP A 164 7.57 -5.36 -18.16
N GLY A 165 8.59 -5.32 -17.29
CA GLY A 165 9.51 -4.18 -17.17
C GLY A 165 8.85 -2.91 -16.60
N ARG A 166 7.79 -3.06 -15.81
CA ARG A 166 7.00 -2.00 -15.18
C ARG A 166 7.26 -1.94 -13.67
N TYR A 167 7.07 -0.79 -13.06
CA TYR A 167 7.19 -0.60 -11.61
C TYR A 167 5.86 -0.94 -10.92
N THR A 168 5.91 -1.85 -9.95
CA THR A 168 4.78 -2.14 -9.06
C THR A 168 4.71 -1.08 -7.98
N CYS A 169 3.61 -0.32 -7.97
CA CYS A 169 3.23 0.55 -6.88
C CYS A 169 3.02 -0.23 -5.59
N ARG A 170 3.16 0.44 -4.45
CA ARG A 170 2.96 -0.15 -3.12
C ARG A 170 1.55 -0.73 -2.86
N ARG A 171 0.61 -0.38 -3.73
CA ARG A 171 -0.80 -0.83 -3.70
C ARG A 171 -1.12 -1.73 -4.90
N GLY A 172 -0.13 -2.35 -5.52
CA GLY A 172 -0.28 -3.38 -6.56
C GLY A 172 -0.53 -2.88 -7.99
N ALA A 173 -0.68 -1.56 -8.20
CA ALA A 173 -0.81 -1.00 -9.55
C ALA A 173 0.52 -1.08 -10.33
N CYS A 174 0.48 -1.33 -11.64
CA CYS A 174 1.69 -1.32 -12.49
C CYS A 174 1.81 0.01 -13.27
N VAL A 175 2.85 0.77 -13.01
CA VAL A 175 3.20 1.99 -13.76
C VAL A 175 4.50 1.79 -14.56
N PRO A 176 4.82 2.61 -15.56
CA PRO A 176 6.13 2.55 -16.21
C PRO A 176 7.28 2.62 -15.19
N HIS A 177 8.41 1.96 -15.43
CA HIS A 177 9.56 2.09 -14.52
C HIS A 177 10.08 3.53 -14.41
N SER A 178 9.88 4.33 -15.47
CA SER A 178 10.16 5.77 -15.48
C SER A 178 9.25 6.59 -14.58
N SER A 179 8.22 5.99 -13.99
CA SER A 179 7.30 6.65 -13.05
C SER A 179 7.87 6.75 -11.64
N LYS A 180 8.85 5.92 -11.29
CA LYS A 180 9.50 6.00 -9.99
C LYS A 180 10.31 7.31 -9.89
N CYS A 181 10.00 8.14 -8.91
CA CYS A 181 10.72 9.39 -8.62
C CYS A 181 10.82 10.35 -9.80
N ASN A 182 9.79 10.45 -10.63
CA ASN A 182 9.74 11.34 -11.79
C ASN A 182 9.07 12.69 -11.49
N GLY A 183 8.60 12.91 -10.26
CA GLY A 183 7.87 14.10 -9.84
C GLY A 183 6.37 14.06 -10.12
N ALA A 184 5.88 13.06 -10.87
CA ALA A 184 4.47 12.83 -11.17
C ALA A 184 3.86 11.85 -10.16
N HIS A 185 2.54 11.88 -9.98
CA HIS A 185 1.83 10.97 -9.08
C HIS A 185 1.21 9.86 -9.93
N ASP A 186 2.04 8.93 -10.35
CA ASP A 186 1.66 7.81 -11.21
C ASP A 186 1.14 6.63 -10.39
N CYS A 187 1.64 6.42 -9.17
CA CYS A 187 1.14 5.37 -8.27
C CYS A 187 0.08 5.86 -7.30
N TYR A 188 -0.89 4.98 -7.01
CA TYR A 188 -1.84 5.22 -5.94
C TYR A 188 -1.14 5.36 -4.58
N GLY A 189 -1.56 6.36 -3.81
CA GLY A 189 -0.92 6.79 -2.57
C GLY A 189 0.45 7.46 -2.78
N ARG A 190 0.73 7.89 -4.01
CA ARG A 190 1.99 8.54 -4.40
C ARG A 190 3.24 7.71 -4.14
N SER A 191 3.07 6.39 -4.11
CA SER A 191 4.11 5.45 -3.67
C SER A 191 5.30 5.33 -4.62
N ASP A 192 5.17 5.84 -5.83
CA ASP A 192 6.22 6.10 -6.81
C ASP A 192 7.13 7.29 -6.45
N GLU A 193 6.61 8.27 -5.71
CA GLU A 193 7.35 9.47 -5.30
C GLU A 193 7.74 9.48 -3.82
N LEU A 194 7.33 8.45 -3.07
CA LEU A 194 7.80 8.26 -1.72
C LEU A 194 9.25 7.75 -1.75
N TYR A 195 10.08 8.28 -0.85
CA TYR A 195 11.50 7.92 -0.73
C TYR A 195 12.37 8.28 -1.96
N CYS A 196 12.06 9.42 -2.60
CA CYS A 196 12.80 9.95 -3.75
C CYS A 196 13.73 11.10 -3.32
N GLY A 197 15.05 10.92 -3.48
CA GLY A 197 16.07 11.94 -3.22
C GLY A 197 17.48 11.40 -3.38
N GLU A 198 18.50 12.27 -3.49
CA GLU A 198 19.93 11.87 -3.56
C GLU A 198 20.41 11.11 -2.31
N PHE A 199 19.60 11.10 -1.24
CA PHE A 199 19.84 10.33 -0.03
C PHE A 199 19.03 9.03 0.06
N ALA A 200 18.26 8.65 -0.97
CA ALA A 200 17.75 7.29 -1.12
C ALA A 200 18.88 6.31 -1.50
N ASP A 201 19.96 6.81 -2.09
CA ASP A 201 21.23 6.09 -2.28
C ASP A 201 22.24 6.31 -1.12
N SER A 202 21.94 7.19 -0.15
CA SER A 202 22.86 7.48 0.95
C SER A 202 22.71 6.57 2.17
N CYS A 203 21.80 5.60 2.17
CA CYS A 203 21.92 4.49 3.12
C CYS A 203 22.96 3.44 2.67
N TYR A 204 23.45 3.52 1.41
CA TYR A 204 24.50 2.65 0.89
C TYR A 204 25.88 3.32 0.76
N LYS A 205 25.98 4.65 0.86
CA LYS A 205 27.26 5.35 0.68
C LYS A 205 28.07 5.62 1.96
N TYR A 206 27.54 5.33 3.15
CA TYR A 206 28.28 5.43 4.42
C TYR A 206 28.82 4.10 4.96
N LEU A 207 28.70 2.99 4.22
CA LEU A 207 29.30 1.69 4.59
C LEU A 207 30.44 1.25 3.66
N LEU A 208 30.85 2.10 2.72
CA LEU A 208 32.02 1.88 1.87
C LEU A 208 32.88 3.16 1.81
N ALA A 209 33.53 3.49 2.91
CA ALA A 209 34.78 4.26 2.89
C ALA A 209 35.78 3.50 3.79
N PRO A 210 37.05 3.37 3.35
CA PRO A 210 38.05 2.49 3.97
C PRO A 210 38.40 2.88 5.41
#